data_AF-A0A4Y2UEY7-F1
#
_entry.id   AF-A0A4Y2UEY7-F1
#
_cell.length_a   1.000
_cell.length_b   1.000
_cell.length_c   1.000
_cell.angle_alpha   90.00
_cell.angle_beta   90.00
_cell.angle_gamma   90.00
#
_symmetry.space_group_name_H-M   'P 1'
#
loop_
_entity.id
_entity.type
_entity.pdbx_description
1 polymer ?
#
loop_
_entity_poly.entity_id
_entity_poly.type
_entity_poly.pdbx_seq_one_letter_code
_entity_poly.pdbx_strand_id
1 'polypeptide(L)'
;MDIRIYRLYGNEVRYQDYRNPPNHTDPYQLNMKYWHIFAARLSFVVVFEHLVFFITSILAYMIPDIPKSVQQKIMRKRHLAREALYKTEAEEARTVLETTEESLTGEGDSTILPC
;
A
#
# COMPACT_ATOMS: atom_id res chain seq x y z
N MET A 1 -31.16 16.30 69.79
CA MET A 1 -31.04 15.32 68.71
C MET A 1 -30.96 16.08 67.38
N ASP A 2 -29.89 16.13 66.60
CA ASP A 2 -28.50 15.78 66.86
C ASP A 2 -27.60 16.53 65.84
N ILE A 3 -27.13 17.73 66.20
CA ILE A 3 -26.13 18.47 65.42
C ILE A 3 -24.78 17.70 65.41
N ARG A 4 -24.57 16.73 66.32
CA ARG A 4 -23.35 15.92 66.37
C ARG A 4 -23.30 14.85 65.27
N ILE A 5 -24.45 14.42 64.74
CA ILE A 5 -24.48 13.38 63.68
C ILE A 5 -23.89 13.89 62.36
N TYR A 6 -24.17 15.13 61.96
CA TYR A 6 -23.59 15.71 60.75
C TYR A 6 -22.11 16.08 60.89
N ARG A 7 -21.60 16.28 62.13
CA ARG A 7 -20.17 16.47 62.38
C ARG A 7 -19.35 15.19 62.20
N LEU A 8 -19.98 14.02 62.38
CA LEU A 8 -19.33 12.71 62.26
C LEU A 8 -19.30 12.18 60.83
N TYR A 9 -20.20 12.64 59.95
CA TYR A 9 -20.32 12.18 58.55
C TYR A 9 -19.78 13.18 57.51
N GLY A 10 -19.13 14.26 57.96
CA GLY A 10 -18.73 15.40 57.11
C GLY A 10 -17.28 15.44 56.63
N ASN A 11 -16.48 14.38 56.82
CA ASN A 11 -15.04 14.40 56.53
C ASN A 11 -14.55 13.32 55.53
N GLU A 12 -15.44 12.64 54.81
CA GLU A 12 -15.04 11.72 53.73
C GLU A 12 -15.45 12.28 52.36
N VAL A 13 -14.50 12.94 51.70
CA VAL A 13 -14.64 13.35 50.29
C VAL A 13 -14.29 12.15 49.42
N ARG A 14 -15.29 11.59 48.73
CA ARG A 14 -15.07 10.51 47.76
C ARG A 14 -14.64 11.10 46.42
N TYR A 15 -13.38 10.91 46.08
CA TYR A 15 -12.86 11.20 44.76
C TYR A 15 -13.06 9.98 43.85
N GLN A 16 -13.34 10.20 42.56
CA GLN A 16 -13.39 9.13 41.58
C GLN A 16 -11.97 8.58 41.37
N ASP A 17 -11.57 7.65 42.23
CA ASP A 17 -10.25 7.04 42.24
C ASP A 17 -10.36 5.52 42.22
N TYR A 18 -9.40 4.83 41.59
CA TYR A 18 -9.35 3.36 41.49
C TYR A 18 -8.53 2.73 42.62
N ARG A 19 -8.41 3.43 43.75
CA ARG A 19 -7.65 2.99 44.93
C ARG A 19 -8.49 2.16 45.88
N ASN A 20 -7.82 1.29 46.62
CA ASN A 20 -8.45 0.51 47.67
C ASN A 20 -8.91 1.40 48.84
N PRO A 21 -10.06 1.08 49.48
CA PRO A 21 -10.56 1.82 50.63
C PRO A 21 -9.60 1.75 51.82
N PRO A 22 -9.68 2.69 52.78
CA PRO A 22 -8.78 2.74 53.93
C PRO A 22 -8.87 1.51 54.85
N ASN A 23 -9.95 0.75 54.79
CA ASN A 23 -10.18 -0.47 55.58
C ASN A 23 -9.74 -1.77 54.86
N HIS A 24 -9.02 -1.68 53.73
CA HIS A 24 -8.47 -2.83 53.02
C HIS A 24 -7.09 -3.21 53.57
N THR A 25 -6.65 -4.46 53.38
CA THR A 25 -5.29 -4.93 53.73
C THR A 25 -4.17 -4.08 53.11
N ASP A 26 -4.46 -3.44 51.97
CA ASP A 26 -3.54 -2.62 51.18
C ASP A 26 -4.20 -1.27 50.88
N PRO A 27 -4.28 -0.36 51.88
CA PRO A 27 -5.01 0.89 51.75
C PRO A 27 -4.33 1.83 50.75
N TYR A 28 -5.12 2.56 49.97
CA TYR A 28 -4.66 3.54 48.98
C TYR A 28 -3.80 3.00 47.83
N GLN A 29 -3.59 1.68 47.75
CA GLN A 29 -2.91 1.06 46.60
C GLN A 29 -3.82 1.01 45.38
N LEU A 30 -3.18 0.96 44.21
CA LEU A 30 -3.83 0.85 42.91
C LEU A 30 -4.47 -0.54 42.80
N ASN A 31 -5.79 -0.58 42.59
CA ASN A 31 -6.47 -1.85 42.45
C ASN A 31 -6.12 -2.52 41.11
N MET A 32 -6.07 -3.86 41.05
CA MET A 32 -5.94 -4.64 39.80
C MET A 32 -6.93 -4.19 38.73
N LYS A 33 -8.09 -3.65 39.11
CA LYS A 33 -9.06 -3.03 38.20
C LYS A 33 -8.41 -1.97 37.29
N TYR A 34 -7.53 -1.11 37.80
CA TYR A 34 -6.87 -0.08 36.99
C TYR A 34 -6.19 -0.68 35.75
N TRP A 35 -5.46 -1.77 35.94
CA TRP A 35 -4.75 -2.45 34.86
C TRP A 35 -5.70 -3.05 33.81
N HIS A 36 -6.87 -3.54 34.24
CA HIS A 36 -7.88 -4.07 33.32
C HIS A 36 -8.51 -2.96 32.48
N ILE A 37 -8.86 -1.81 33.08
CA ILE A 37 -9.41 -0.67 32.33
C ILE A 37 -8.35 -0.13 31.35
N PHE A 38 -7.09 -0.06 31.79
CA PHE A 38 -5.98 0.36 30.94
C PHE A 38 -5.80 -0.59 29.74
N ALA A 39 -5.73 -1.89 29.99
CA ALA A 39 -5.63 -2.91 28.94
C ALA A 39 -6.85 -2.91 28.00
N ALA A 40 -8.06 -2.71 28.52
CA ALA A 40 -9.29 -2.62 27.73
C ALA A 40 -9.24 -1.40 26.79
N ARG A 41 -8.77 -0.25 27.27
CA ARG A 41 -8.61 0.96 26.43
C ARG A 41 -7.56 0.74 25.34
N LEU A 42 -6.41 0.15 25.67
CA LEU A 42 -5.36 -0.14 24.69
C LEU A 42 -5.81 -1.15 23.64
N SER A 43 -6.40 -2.27 24.06
CA SER A 43 -6.90 -3.29 23.14
C SER A 43 -7.98 -2.77 22.21
N PHE A 44 -8.88 -1.90 22.69
CA PHE A 44 -9.87 -1.25 21.85
C PHE A 44 -9.23 -0.44 20.71
N VAL A 45 -8.18 0.34 21.00
CA VAL A 45 -7.45 1.11 19.99
C VAL A 45 -6.78 0.19 18.98
N VAL A 46 -6.08 -0.85 19.44
CA VAL A 46 -5.39 -1.82 18.57
C VAL A 46 -6.38 -2.54 17.66
N VAL A 47 -7.52 -3.01 18.18
CA VAL A 47 -8.55 -3.68 17.38
C VAL A 47 -9.12 -2.74 16.32
N PHE A 48 -9.40 -1.49 16.68
CA PHE A 48 -9.90 -0.49 15.73
C PHE A 48 -8.86 -0.19 14.63
N GLU A 49 -7.59 -0.03 15.01
CA GLU A 49 -6.49 0.16 14.06
C GLU A 49 -6.40 -1.00 13.06
N HIS A 50 -6.42 -2.25 13.55
CA HIS A 50 -6.39 -3.44 12.70
C HIS A 50 -7.62 -3.54 11.81
N LEU A 51 -8.80 -3.16 12.30
CA LEU A 51 -10.03 -3.14 11.49
C LEU A 51 -9.93 -2.14 10.34
N VAL A 52 -9.49 -0.91 10.63
CA VAL A 52 -9.30 0.11 9.60
C VAL A 52 -8.25 -0.33 8.59
N PHE A 53 -7.12 -0.85 9.07
CA PHE A 53 -6.06 -1.40 8.22
C PHE A 53 -6.55 -2.55 7.33
N PHE A 54 -7.38 -3.44 7.88
CA PHE A 54 -7.95 -4.54 7.11
C PHE A 54 -8.92 -4.05 6.03
N ILE A 55 -9.78 -3.09 6.35
CA ILE A 55 -10.71 -2.51 5.38
C ILE A 55 -9.95 -1.80 4.26
N THR A 56 -8.93 -0.99 4.58
CA THR A 56 -8.12 -0.31 3.56
C THR A 56 -7.29 -1.30 2.74
N SER A 57 -6.81 -2.38 3.35
CA SER A 57 -6.13 -3.48 2.65
C SER A 57 -7.07 -4.20 1.69
N ILE A 58 -8.30 -4.51 2.10
CA ILE A 58 -9.32 -5.08 1.22
C ILE A 58 -9.66 -4.11 0.09
N LEU A 59 -9.81 -2.82 0.37
CA LEU A 59 -10.09 -1.82 -0.66
C LEU A 59 -8.96 -1.74 -1.69
N ALA A 60 -7.70 -1.73 -1.24
CA ALA A 60 -6.53 -1.77 -2.12
C ALA A 60 -6.45 -3.09 -2.90
N TYR A 61 -6.92 -4.19 -2.32
CA TYR A 61 -7.00 -5.48 -3.02
C TYR A 61 -8.15 -5.54 -4.03
N MET A 62 -9.29 -4.90 -3.75
CA MET A 62 -10.47 -4.86 -4.63
C MET A 62 -10.29 -3.88 -5.79
N ILE A 63 -9.57 -2.77 -5.58
CA ILE A 63 -9.14 -1.85 -6.62
C ILE A 63 -7.62 -1.97 -6.77
N PRO A 64 -7.09 -3.11 -7.26
CA PRO A 64 -5.71 -3.12 -7.65
C PRO A 64 -5.60 -2.14 -8.83
N ASP A 65 -4.71 -1.15 -8.73
CA ASP A 65 -4.51 -0.09 -9.73
C ASP A 65 -4.32 -0.61 -11.17
N ILE A 66 -4.06 -1.90 -11.34
CA ILE A 66 -4.03 -2.58 -12.63
C ILE A 66 -4.92 -3.83 -12.56
N PRO A 67 -6.19 -3.75 -12.97
CA PRO A 67 -7.03 -4.93 -13.04
C PRO A 67 -6.43 -5.92 -14.05
N LYS A 68 -6.57 -7.22 -13.78
CA LYS A 68 -6.01 -8.33 -14.60
C LYS A 68 -6.31 -8.18 -16.10
N SER A 69 -7.47 -7.60 -16.44
CA SER A 69 -7.89 -7.33 -17.82
C SER A 69 -6.99 -6.32 -18.56
N VAL A 70 -6.44 -5.33 -17.85
CA VAL A 70 -5.49 -4.35 -18.40
C VAL A 70 -4.10 -4.97 -18.55
N GLN A 71 -3.67 -5.84 -17.62
CA GLN A 71 -2.41 -6.57 -17.74
C GLN A 71 -2.35 -7.41 -19.02
N GLN A 72 -3.44 -8.10 -19.35
CA GLN A 72 -3.52 -8.88 -20.60
C GLN A 72 -3.43 -8.00 -21.85
N LYS A 73 -4.09 -6.83 -21.83
CA LYS A 73 -4.01 -5.86 -22.93
C LYS A 73 -2.60 -5.26 -23.06
N ILE A 74 -1.91 -5.00 -21.95
CA ILE A 74 -0.53 -4.50 -21.94
C ILE A 74 0.41 -5.55 -22.52
N MET A 75 0.31 -6.81 -22.08
CA MET A 75 1.15 -7.92 -22.58
C MET A 75 1.01 -8.08 -24.10
N ARG A 76 -0.23 -8.02 -24.61
CA ARG A 76 -0.50 -8.07 -26.05
C ARG A 76 0.09 -6.87 -26.80
N LYS A 77 -0.10 -5.66 -26.30
CA LYS A 77 0.48 -4.44 -26.91
C LYS A 77 2.00 -4.49 -26.93
N ARG A 78 2.62 -4.98 -25.85
CA ARG A 78 4.08 -5.13 -25.74
C ARG A 78 4.63 -6.11 -26.75
N HIS A 79 3.93 -7.22 -26.96
CA HIS A 79 4.34 -8.23 -27.94
C HIS A 79 4.30 -7.66 -29.35
N LEU A 80 3.19 -7.02 -29.74
CA LEU A 80 3.00 -6.44 -31.06
C LEU A 80 4.00 -5.31 -31.34
N ALA A 81 4.27 -4.46 -30.34
CA ALA A 81 5.26 -3.39 -30.45
C ALA A 81 6.67 -3.96 -30.69
N ARG A 82 7.01 -5.06 -30.03
CA ARG A 82 8.32 -5.70 -30.17
C ARG A 82 8.50 -6.31 -31.56
N GLU A 83 7.46 -6.93 -32.12
CA GLU A 83 7.49 -7.45 -33.49
C GLU A 83 7.60 -6.35 -34.55
N ALA A 84 6.99 -5.19 -34.32
CA ALA A 84 7.10 -4.05 -35.22
C ALA A 84 8.55 -3.54 -35.32
N LEU A 85 9.24 -3.41 -34.18
CA LEU A 85 10.65 -2.98 -34.15
C LEU A 85 11.59 -3.94 -34.88
N TYR A 86 11.40 -5.26 -34.71
CA TYR A 86 12.24 -6.24 -35.42
C TYR A 86 12.06 -6.21 -36.94
N LYS A 87 10.85 -5.91 -37.43
CA LYS A 87 10.57 -5.82 -38.86
C LYS A 87 11.20 -4.57 -39.47
N THR A 88 11.13 -3.43 -38.77
CA THR A 88 11.76 -2.19 -39.25
C THR A 88 13.28 -2.33 -39.31
N GLU A 89 13.91 -2.90 -38.28
CA GLU A 89 15.37 -3.15 -38.29
C GLU A 89 15.78 -4.14 -39.40
N ALA A 90 14.99 -5.18 -39.66
CA ALA A 90 15.27 -6.15 -40.73
C ALA A 90 15.05 -5.58 -42.13
N GLU A 91 14.09 -4.65 -42.30
CA GLU A 91 13.85 -3.96 -43.57
C GLU A 91 14.96 -2.93 -43.85
N GLU A 92 15.38 -2.16 -42.84
CA GLU A 92 16.53 -1.25 -42.95
C GLU A 92 17.83 -1.99 -43.30
N ALA A 93 18.08 -3.16 -42.70
CA ALA A 93 19.23 -3.98 -43.07
C ALA A 93 19.18 -4.50 -44.51
N ARG A 94 17.98 -4.77 -45.05
CA ARG A 94 17.78 -5.21 -46.44
C ARG A 94 17.97 -4.08 -47.43
N THR A 95 17.41 -2.90 -47.17
CA THR A 95 17.52 -1.74 -48.06
C THR A 95 18.96 -1.22 -48.14
N VAL A 96 19.74 -1.32 -47.05
CA VAL A 96 21.17 -0.98 -47.07
C VAL A 96 21.97 -1.96 -47.93
N LEU A 97 21.67 -3.26 -47.88
CA LEU A 97 22.32 -4.25 -48.75
C LEU A 97 21.96 -4.05 -50.22
N GLU A 98 20.69 -3.74 -50.52
CA GLU A 98 20.24 -3.44 -51.89
C GLU A 98 20.84 -2.15 -52.43
N THR A 99 20.96 -1.10 -51.59
CA THR A 99 21.68 0.14 -51.92
C THR A 99 23.19 -0.12 -52.12
N THR A 100 23.75 -1.09 -51.40
CA THR A 100 25.16 -1.50 -51.54
C THR A 100 25.38 -2.35 -52.81
N GLU A 101 24.41 -3.18 -53.19
CA GLU A 101 24.45 -3.93 -54.46
C GLU A 101 24.24 -3.01 -55.67
N GLU A 102 23.29 -2.06 -55.63
CA GLU A 102 23.11 -1.06 -56.70
C GLU A 102 24.35 -0.17 -56.88
N SER A 103 25.06 0.15 -55.78
CA SER A 103 26.32 0.91 -55.86
C SER A 103 27.54 0.09 -56.27
N LEU A 104 27.48 -1.24 -56.24
CA LEU A 104 28.50 -2.13 -56.80
C LEU A 104 28.20 -2.58 -58.25
N THR A 105 26.99 -2.35 -58.76
CA THR A 105 26.63 -2.53 -60.19
C THR A 105 26.56 -1.22 -60.97
N GLY A 106 27.15 -0.14 -60.44
CA GLY A 106 27.18 1.19 -61.06
C GLY A 106 28.52 1.61 -61.66
N GLU A 107 29.50 0.71 -61.78
CA GLU A 107 30.79 0.99 -62.43
C GLU A 107 31.21 -0.15 -63.36
N GLY A 108 30.48 -0.31 -64.47
CA GLY A 108 30.82 -1.31 -65.46
C GLY A 108 29.83 -1.49 -66.59
N ASP A 109 29.49 -0.42 -67.33
CA ASP A 109 29.13 -0.60 -68.74
C ASP A 109 29.56 0.61 -69.57
N SER A 110 30.78 0.53 -70.10
CA SER A 110 31.18 1.32 -71.26
C SER A 110 31.18 0.39 -72.46
N THR A 111 30.89 0.98 -73.63
CA THR A 111 30.85 0.41 -75.01
C THR A 111 29.55 -0.37 -75.32
N ILE A 112 28.68 0.01 -76.28
CA ILE A 112 28.95 0.36 -77.69
C ILE A 112 27.77 1.16 -78.31
N LEU A 113 28.09 2.28 -78.97
CA LEU A 113 27.29 2.91 -80.05
C LEU A 113 27.38 2.05 -81.33
N PRO A 114 26.33 2.00 -82.16
CA PRO A 114 26.54 2.64 -83.46
C PRO A 114 25.31 3.37 -84.06
N CYS A 115 25.66 4.44 -84.78
CA CYS A 115 24.98 5.18 -85.86
C CYS A 115 23.47 5.43 -85.79
#